data_AF-A0A0D0B8R5-F1
#
_entry.id   AF-A0A0D0B8R5-F1
#
_cell.length_a   1.000
_cell.length_b   1.000
_cell.length_c   1.000
_cell.angle_alpha   90.00
_cell.angle_beta   90.00
_cell.angle_gamma   90.00
#
_symmetry.space_group_name_H-M   'P 1'
#
loop_
_entity.id
_entity.type
_entity.pdbx_description
1 polymer ?
#
loop_
_entity_poly.entity_id
_entity_poly.type
_entity_poly.pdbx_seq_one_letter_code
_entity_poly.pdbx_strand_id
1 'polypeptide(L)'
;MFVWYHHSALTIVYLSDVPPSSKSGALAKSVWNTRGWTFQEFVAPKVILFYQSNWTLYLDDRTLNHKDSIAIMQELKNATGIDRSAVVAFRPSMHGAREKLHWASTRVTTLQEDIAYSLFGIFGVRLPVDYGEKQDNALGRLLQEIVARSGDITGLDW
;
A
#
# COMPACT_ATOMS: atom_id res chain seq x y z
N MET A 1 -8.01 -5.94 6.55
CA MET A 1 -8.48 -4.97 5.53
C MET A 1 -8.23 -5.45 4.10
N PHE A 2 -7.03 -5.96 3.78
CA PHE A 2 -6.64 -6.48 2.45
C PHE A 2 -7.71 -7.28 1.70
N VAL A 3 -8.31 -8.30 2.33
CA VAL A 3 -9.30 -9.19 1.69
C VAL A 3 -10.48 -8.38 1.11
N TRP A 4 -10.94 -7.34 1.80
CA TRP A 4 -12.01 -6.48 1.32
C TRP A 4 -11.65 -5.77 0.02
N TYR A 5 -10.45 -5.21 -0.06
CA TYR A 5 -9.94 -4.61 -1.30
C TYR A 5 -9.68 -5.66 -2.39
N HIS A 6 -9.15 -6.82 -2.03
CA HIS A 6 -8.84 -7.87 -3.01
C HIS A 6 -10.10 -8.42 -3.71
N HIS A 7 -11.21 -8.49 -2.96
CA HIS A 7 -12.49 -8.96 -3.47
C HIS A 7 -13.44 -7.82 -3.88
N SER A 8 -13.03 -6.56 -3.81
CA SER A 8 -13.85 -5.46 -4.31
C SER A 8 -13.97 -5.52 -5.84
N ALA A 9 -15.13 -5.11 -6.35
CA ALA A 9 -15.31 -4.91 -7.79
C ALA A 9 -14.52 -3.68 -8.28
N LEU A 10 -14.38 -2.68 -7.40
CA LEU A 10 -13.70 -1.42 -7.66
C LEU A 10 -13.22 -0.82 -6.33
N THR A 11 -12.01 -0.28 -6.32
CA THR A 11 -11.51 0.59 -5.25
C THR A 11 -11.39 2.02 -5.78
N ILE A 12 -12.05 2.96 -5.12
CA ILE A 12 -11.96 4.39 -5.44
C ILE A 12 -11.02 5.03 -4.41
N VAL A 13 -9.97 5.69 -4.90
CA VAL A 13 -9.06 6.50 -4.09
C VAL A 13 -9.39 7.97 -4.31
N TYR A 14 -9.84 8.64 -3.26
CA TYR A 14 -10.09 10.07 -3.26
C TYR A 14 -8.86 10.83 -2.73
N LEU A 15 -8.21 11.58 -3.61
CA LEU A 15 -7.02 12.39 -3.34
C LEU A 15 -7.43 13.79 -2.91
N SER A 16 -7.78 13.94 -1.63
CA SER A 16 -8.28 15.21 -1.08
C SER A 16 -7.29 16.37 -1.21
N ASP A 17 -6.00 16.08 -1.30
CA ASP A 17 -4.89 17.03 -1.40
C ASP A 17 -4.41 17.29 -2.83
N VAL A 18 -5.08 16.70 -3.84
CA VAL A 18 -4.76 16.90 -5.26
C VAL A 18 -5.87 17.76 -5.90
N PRO A 19 -5.66 19.07 -6.07
CA PRO A 19 -6.64 19.95 -6.70
C PRO A 19 -6.75 19.72 -8.23
N PRO A 20 -7.86 20.10 -8.87
CA PRO A 20 -8.08 19.90 -10.31
C PRO A 20 -7.10 20.62 -11.24
N SER A 21 -6.47 21.68 -10.74
CA SER A 21 -5.42 22.43 -11.44
C SER A 21 -4.05 21.75 -11.39
N SER A 22 -3.94 20.61 -10.69
CA SER A 22 -2.69 19.87 -10.55
C SER A 22 -2.23 19.31 -11.88
N LYS A 23 -0.92 19.39 -12.11
CA LYS A 23 -0.27 18.73 -13.24
C LYS A 23 0.09 17.29 -12.88
N SER A 24 0.52 16.51 -13.89
CA SER A 24 1.18 15.23 -13.65
C SER A 24 2.35 15.41 -12.66
N GLY A 25 2.48 14.46 -11.75
CA GLY A 25 3.40 14.42 -10.62
C GLY A 25 2.73 14.72 -9.28
N ALA A 26 1.47 15.17 -9.28
CA ALA A 26 0.75 15.52 -8.06
C ALA A 26 0.33 14.29 -7.24
N LEU A 27 -0.03 13.18 -7.89
CA LEU A 27 -0.33 11.95 -7.17
C LEU A 27 0.91 11.47 -6.43
N ALA A 28 2.09 11.52 -7.05
CA ALA A 28 3.34 11.11 -6.40
C ALA A 28 3.63 11.87 -5.09
N LYS A 29 3.15 13.12 -4.98
CA LYS A 29 3.31 13.98 -3.80
C LYS A 29 2.14 13.90 -2.82
N SER A 30 1.08 13.17 -3.15
CA SER A 30 -0.10 13.09 -2.30
C SER A 30 0.21 12.40 -0.98
N VAL A 31 -0.40 12.90 0.11
CA VAL A 31 -0.39 12.28 1.44
C VAL A 31 -0.95 10.86 1.41
N TRP A 32 -1.71 10.48 0.38
CA TRP A 32 -2.14 9.09 0.22
C TRP A 32 -0.94 8.14 0.12
N ASN A 33 0.17 8.51 -0.51
CA ASN A 33 1.36 7.65 -0.63
C ASN A 33 2.13 7.47 0.69
N THR A 34 1.93 8.36 1.67
CA THR A 34 2.66 8.31 2.95
C THR A 34 1.91 7.55 4.03
N ARG A 35 0.64 7.19 3.83
CA ARG A 35 -0.17 6.49 4.85
C ARG A 35 0.12 4.98 4.84
N GLY A 36 0.23 4.36 6.01
CA GLY A 36 0.51 2.91 6.12
C GLY A 36 -0.54 2.04 5.44
N TRP A 37 -1.81 2.25 5.78
CA TRP A 37 -2.93 1.44 5.27
C TRP A 37 -3.12 1.50 3.75
N THR A 38 -2.72 2.60 3.10
CA THR A 38 -2.93 2.79 1.65
C THR A 38 -2.06 1.86 0.80
N PHE A 39 -1.05 1.22 1.40
CA PHE A 39 -0.30 0.17 0.70
C PHE A 39 -1.24 -0.99 0.32
N GLN A 40 -2.06 -1.47 1.26
CA GLN A 40 -3.06 -2.49 0.98
C GLN A 40 -4.12 -2.00 -0.01
N GLU A 41 -4.54 -0.73 0.09
CA GLU A 41 -5.50 -0.12 -0.83
C GLU A 41 -5.00 -0.12 -2.28
N PHE A 42 -3.68 -0.03 -2.47
CA PHE A 42 -3.06 -0.02 -3.79
C PHE A 42 -2.86 -1.42 -4.38
N VAL A 43 -2.21 -2.31 -3.63
CA VAL A 43 -1.77 -3.60 -4.19
C VAL A 43 -2.85 -4.69 -4.14
N ALA A 44 -3.78 -4.63 -3.18
CA ALA A 44 -4.80 -5.65 -3.04
C ALA A 44 -5.85 -5.68 -4.18
N PRO A 45 -6.46 -4.56 -4.60
CA PRO A 45 -7.60 -4.59 -5.51
C PRO A 45 -7.20 -4.91 -6.94
N LYS A 46 -8.13 -5.49 -7.70
CA LYS A 46 -7.94 -5.77 -9.13
C LYS A 46 -8.13 -4.51 -9.98
N VAL A 47 -9.10 -3.67 -9.61
CA VAL A 47 -9.45 -2.43 -10.29
C VAL A 47 -9.38 -1.27 -9.29
N ILE A 48 -8.67 -0.23 -9.67
CA ILE A 48 -8.52 0.99 -8.87
C ILE A 48 -8.71 2.22 -9.75
N LEU A 49 -9.38 3.25 -9.21
CA LEU A 49 -9.52 4.55 -9.85
C LEU A 49 -9.16 5.65 -8.86
N PHE A 50 -8.35 6.59 -9.31
CA PHE A 50 -7.93 7.77 -8.57
C PHE A 50 -8.79 8.97 -8.97
N TYR A 51 -9.33 9.64 -7.97
CA TYR A 51 -10.13 10.85 -8.11
C TYR A 51 -9.44 12.00 -7.40
N GLN A 52 -9.43 13.17 -8.03
CA GLN A 52 -8.94 14.40 -7.43
C GLN A 52 -10.00 15.03 -6.51
N SER A 53 -9.64 16.11 -5.82
CA SER A 53 -10.45 16.68 -4.74
C SER A 53 -11.83 17.23 -5.15
N ASN A 54 -12.12 17.34 -6.45
CA ASN A 54 -13.45 17.69 -6.98
C ASN A 54 -14.24 16.49 -7.54
N TRP A 55 -13.83 15.25 -7.22
CA TRP A 55 -14.46 14.02 -7.72
C TRP A 55 -14.42 13.82 -9.24
N THR A 56 -13.48 14.45 -9.93
CA THR A 56 -13.15 14.07 -11.32
C THR A 56 -11.98 13.09 -11.35
N LEU A 57 -11.83 12.32 -12.44
CA LEU A 57 -10.74 11.36 -12.59
C LEU A 57 -9.39 12.09 -12.62
N TYR A 58 -8.40 11.54 -11.93
CA TYR A 58 -7.05 12.08 -11.95
C TYR A 58 -6.50 12.11 -13.39
N LEU A 59 -5.94 13.25 -13.80
CA LEU A 59 -5.48 13.52 -15.17
C LEU A 59 -6.55 13.41 -16.27
N ASP A 60 -7.86 13.44 -15.93
CA ASP A 60 -8.97 13.08 -16.84
C ASP A 60 -8.75 11.70 -17.51
N ASP A 61 -8.01 10.82 -16.84
CA ASP A 61 -7.70 9.49 -17.35
C ASP A 61 -8.92 8.58 -17.23
N ARG A 62 -9.53 8.26 -18.38
CA ARG A 62 -10.74 7.43 -18.51
C ARG A 62 -10.46 5.94 -18.69
N THR A 63 -9.24 5.49 -18.44
CA THR A 63 -8.96 4.05 -18.38
C THR A 63 -9.85 3.39 -17.33
N LEU A 64 -10.37 2.20 -17.65
CA LEU A 64 -11.27 1.46 -16.74
C LEU A 64 -10.57 1.00 -15.46
N ASN A 65 -9.24 0.98 -15.47
CA ASN A 65 -8.39 0.65 -14.35
C ASN A 65 -7.14 1.51 -14.42
N HIS A 66 -6.89 2.33 -13.40
CA HIS A 66 -5.71 3.19 -13.37
C HIS A 66 -4.40 2.40 -13.15
N LYS A 67 -4.48 1.09 -12.86
CA LYS A 67 -3.32 0.18 -12.97
C LYS A 67 -2.83 0.00 -14.42
N ASP A 68 -3.65 0.33 -15.41
CA ASP A 68 -3.29 0.26 -16.83
C ASP A 68 -2.86 1.62 -17.41
N SER A 69 -3.02 2.69 -16.63
CA SER A 69 -2.53 4.02 -17.00
C SER A 69 -1.02 4.13 -16.81
N ILE A 70 -0.30 4.38 -17.92
CA ILE A 70 1.17 4.53 -17.91
C ILE A 70 1.59 5.72 -17.05
N ALA A 71 0.90 6.85 -17.19
CA ALA A 71 1.24 8.08 -16.46
C ALA A 71 1.05 7.91 -14.95
N ILE A 72 -0.10 7.37 -14.53
CA ILE A 72 -0.42 7.17 -13.11
C ILE A 72 0.53 6.15 -12.48
N MET A 73 0.77 5.03 -13.16
CA MET A 73 1.68 3.99 -12.64
C MET A 73 3.13 4.46 -12.58
N GLN A 74 3.56 5.34 -13.49
CA GLN A 74 4.89 5.95 -13.40
C GLN A 74 5.01 6.87 -12.18
N GLU A 75 3.98 7.66 -11.87
CA GLU A 75 3.96 8.50 -10.67
C GLU A 75 3.99 7.65 -9.39
N LEU A 76 3.19 6.58 -9.34
CA LEU A 76 3.14 5.67 -8.20
C LEU A 76 4.45 4.93 -8.01
N LYS A 77 5.10 4.48 -9.10
CA LYS A 77 6.44 3.90 -9.04
C LYS A 77 7.45 4.90 -8.47
N ASN A 78 7.42 6.14 -8.92
CA ASN A 78 8.34 7.17 -8.43
C ASN A 78 8.13 7.46 -6.93
N ALA A 79 6.89 7.42 -6.45
CA ALA A 79 6.56 7.71 -5.05
C ALA A 79 6.79 6.53 -4.11
N THR A 80 6.52 5.31 -4.56
CA THR A 80 6.47 4.11 -3.70
C THR A 80 7.61 3.12 -3.95
N GLY A 81 8.31 3.24 -5.07
CA GLY A 81 9.29 2.26 -5.53
C GLY A 81 8.68 0.96 -6.08
N ILE A 82 7.35 0.85 -6.15
CA ILE A 82 6.67 -0.38 -6.56
C ILE A 82 6.42 -0.38 -8.07
N ASP A 83 6.98 -1.37 -8.75
CA ASP A 83 6.75 -1.58 -10.17
C ASP A 83 5.32 -2.02 -10.50
N ARG A 84 4.79 -1.61 -11.67
CA ARG A 84 3.45 -2.01 -12.13
C ARG A 84 3.26 -3.52 -12.13
N SER A 85 4.27 -4.28 -12.57
CA SER A 85 4.23 -5.74 -12.59
C SER A 85 4.04 -6.32 -11.18
N ALA A 86 4.75 -5.78 -10.19
CA ALA A 86 4.61 -6.19 -8.79
C ALA A 86 3.21 -5.87 -8.23
N VAL A 87 2.65 -4.71 -8.58
CA VAL A 87 1.29 -4.30 -8.17
C VAL A 87 0.21 -5.21 -8.77
N VAL A 88 0.33 -5.56 -10.06
CA VAL A 88 -0.67 -6.37 -10.78
C VAL A 88 -0.58 -7.84 -10.36
N ALA A 89 0.64 -8.36 -10.21
CA ALA A 89 0.89 -9.74 -9.80
C ALA A 89 0.83 -9.95 -8.28
N PHE A 90 0.57 -8.89 -7.50
CA PHE A 90 0.69 -8.94 -6.04
C PHE A 90 -0.16 -10.05 -5.43
N ARG A 91 0.48 -10.87 -4.59
CA ARG A 91 -0.19 -11.89 -3.77
C ARG A 91 0.36 -11.82 -2.34
N PRO A 92 -0.52 -11.89 -1.33
CA PRO A 92 -0.09 -12.04 0.05
C PRO A 92 0.82 -13.25 0.20
N SER A 93 2.05 -13.03 0.64
CA SER A 93 3.03 -14.10 0.87
C SER A 93 4.23 -13.57 1.64
N MET A 94 5.04 -14.49 2.15
CA MET A 94 6.31 -14.16 2.79
C MET A 94 7.48 -13.93 1.81
N HIS A 95 7.31 -14.29 0.53
CA HIS A 95 8.34 -14.05 -0.48
C HIS A 95 8.54 -12.54 -0.70
N GLY A 96 9.80 -12.13 -0.88
CA GLY A 96 10.16 -10.73 -1.05
C GLY A 96 9.90 -9.91 0.21
N ALA A 97 10.10 -10.48 1.40
CA ALA A 97 9.77 -9.82 2.66
C ALA A 97 10.51 -8.49 2.83
N ARG A 98 11.83 -8.50 2.60
CA ARG A 98 12.64 -7.29 2.62
C ARG A 98 12.12 -6.21 1.68
N GLU A 99 11.77 -6.57 0.45
CA GLU A 99 11.25 -5.63 -0.55
C GLU A 99 9.89 -5.03 -0.11
N LYS A 100 8.96 -5.87 0.34
CA LYS A 100 7.64 -5.42 0.82
C LYS A 100 7.74 -4.54 2.07
N LEU A 101 8.67 -4.86 2.98
CA LEU A 101 8.97 -4.03 4.16
C LEU A 101 9.60 -2.70 3.75
N HIS A 102 10.50 -2.71 2.76
CA HIS A 102 11.08 -1.50 2.21
C HIS A 102 10.04 -0.58 1.56
N TRP A 103 9.07 -1.13 0.81
CA TRP A 103 7.93 -0.35 0.29
C TRP A 103 7.03 0.26 1.38
N ALA A 104 7.08 -0.29 2.58
CA ALA A 104 6.32 0.18 3.73
C ALA A 104 7.09 1.12 4.66
N SER A 105 8.43 1.14 4.61
CA SER A 105 9.28 1.78 5.63
C SER A 105 9.16 3.30 5.68
N THR A 106 8.75 3.94 4.58
CA THR A 106 8.53 5.40 4.52
C THR A 106 7.12 5.81 4.90
N ARG A 107 6.23 4.84 5.18
CA ARG A 107 4.83 5.09 5.48
C ARG A 107 4.62 5.28 6.98
N VAL A 108 3.66 6.15 7.32
CA VAL A 108 3.31 6.52 8.68
C VAL A 108 1.87 6.13 9.01
N THR A 109 1.61 5.84 10.27
CA THR A 109 0.30 5.49 10.79
C THR A 109 -0.08 6.39 11.96
N THR A 110 -1.38 6.59 12.16
CA THR A 110 -1.89 7.42 13.26
C THR A 110 -1.73 6.71 14.61
N LEU A 111 -2.09 5.42 14.65
CA LEU A 111 -1.77 4.55 15.77
C LEU A 111 -0.43 3.89 15.50
N GLN A 112 0.44 3.84 16.50
CA GLN A 112 1.80 3.34 16.35
C GLN A 112 1.83 1.86 15.97
N GLU A 113 0.91 1.04 16.50
CA GLU A 113 0.83 -0.41 16.24
C GLU A 113 0.39 -0.72 14.81
N ASP A 114 -0.32 0.22 14.16
CA ASP A 114 -0.79 0.05 12.78
C ASP A 114 0.36 -0.05 11.78
N ILE A 115 1.60 0.37 12.13
CA ILE A 115 2.76 0.15 11.27
C ILE A 115 2.94 -1.35 10.97
N ALA A 116 2.61 -2.22 11.93
CA ALA A 116 2.63 -3.67 11.77
C ALA A 116 1.28 -4.19 11.24
N TYR A 117 0.16 -3.73 11.81
CA TYR A 117 -1.16 -4.26 11.45
C TYR A 117 -1.55 -3.97 9.99
N SER A 118 -1.09 -2.83 9.46
CA SER A 118 -1.26 -2.49 8.05
C SER A 118 -0.47 -3.39 7.09
N LEU A 119 0.37 -4.29 7.60
CA LEU A 119 1.15 -5.25 6.80
C LEU A 119 0.64 -6.70 6.94
N PHE A 120 -0.28 -6.99 7.85
CA PHE A 120 -0.81 -8.36 8.03
C PHE A 120 -1.37 -8.92 6.74
N GLY A 121 -2.14 -8.11 6.00
CA GLY A 121 -2.70 -8.51 4.72
C GLY A 121 -1.67 -8.63 3.59
N ILE A 122 -0.57 -7.87 3.65
CA ILE A 122 0.55 -7.92 2.69
C ILE A 122 1.30 -9.25 2.83
N PHE A 123 1.45 -9.75 4.06
CA PHE A 123 2.14 -10.98 4.37
C PHE A 123 1.23 -12.21 4.51
N GLY A 124 -0.09 -12.03 4.44
CA GLY A 124 -1.05 -13.12 4.66
C GLY A 124 -1.02 -13.65 6.10
N VAL A 125 -0.64 -12.79 7.05
CA VAL A 125 -0.52 -13.10 8.46
C VAL A 125 -1.87 -12.94 9.17
N ARG A 126 -2.12 -13.82 10.14
CA ARG A 126 -3.31 -13.79 11.01
C ARG A 126 -2.85 -13.77 12.46
N LEU A 127 -2.44 -12.59 12.92
CA LEU A 127 -2.09 -12.33 14.30
C LEU A 127 -3.22 -11.53 14.97
N PRO A 128 -3.45 -11.69 16.28
CA PRO A 128 -4.38 -10.83 17.01
C PRO A 128 -3.87 -9.38 17.00
N VAL A 129 -4.81 -8.44 16.93
CA VAL A 129 -4.57 -7.00 17.09
C VAL A 129 -4.78 -6.67 18.57
N ASP A 130 -3.80 -6.02 19.17
CA ASP A 130 -3.81 -5.55 20.56
C ASP A 130 -3.40 -4.07 20.60
N TYR A 131 -4.38 -3.17 20.67
CA TYR A 131 -4.10 -1.74 20.77
C TYR A 131 -3.66 -1.39 22.19
N GLY A 132 -2.45 -0.85 22.32
CA GLY A 132 -1.79 -0.64 23.61
C GLY A 132 -0.54 -1.51 23.81
N GLU A 133 -0.29 -2.49 22.93
CA GLU A 133 0.93 -3.30 23.01
C GLU A 133 2.21 -2.52 22.64
N LYS A 134 2.09 -1.30 22.09
CA LYS A 134 3.18 -0.47 21.56
C LYS A 134 3.75 -0.95 20.22
N GLN A 135 4.35 -0.02 19.50
CA GLN A 135 4.91 -0.23 18.17
C GLN A 135 5.89 -1.41 18.11
N ASP A 136 6.86 -1.44 19.02
CA ASP A 136 7.95 -2.42 18.98
C ASP A 136 7.46 -3.85 19.18
N ASN A 137 6.44 -4.05 20.02
CA ASN A 137 5.83 -5.37 20.23
C ASN A 137 5.01 -5.80 19.00
N ALA A 138 4.17 -4.90 18.47
CA ALA A 138 3.38 -5.16 17.28
C ALA A 138 4.26 -5.55 16.08
N LEU A 139 5.33 -4.78 15.87
CA LEU A 139 6.32 -5.03 14.82
C LEU A 139 7.12 -6.30 15.10
N GLY A 140 7.55 -6.52 16.34
CA GLY A 140 8.27 -7.73 16.75
C GLY A 140 7.49 -9.00 16.43
N ARG A 141 6.19 -9.05 16.77
CA ARG A 141 5.32 -10.19 16.43
C ARG A 141 5.21 -10.40 14.92
N LEU A 142 5.08 -9.33 14.14
CA LEU A 142 5.04 -9.43 12.68
C LEU A 142 6.35 -9.97 12.11
N LEU A 143 7.49 -9.38 12.48
CA LEU A 143 8.81 -9.78 11.98
C LEU A 143 9.15 -11.22 12.39
N GLN A 144 8.81 -11.62 13.62
CA GLN A 144 8.95 -13.01 14.07
C GLN A 144 8.14 -13.97 13.18
N GLU A 145 6.89 -13.63 12.85
CA GLU A 145 6.04 -14.46 12.00
C GLU A 145 6.57 -14.53 10.55
N ILE A 146 7.10 -13.42 10.04
CA ILE A 146 7.75 -13.37 8.73
C ILE A 146 8.94 -14.33 8.72
N VAL A 147 9.89 -14.17 9.63
CA VAL A 147 11.11 -15.00 9.70
C VAL A 147 10.75 -16.47 9.93
N ALA A 148 9.81 -16.77 10.82
CA ALA A 148 9.40 -18.13 11.12
C ALA A 148 8.80 -18.87 9.91
N ARG A 149 8.08 -18.16 9.04
CA ARG A 149 7.45 -18.77 7.84
C ARG A 149 8.31 -18.69 6.59
N SER A 150 9.19 -17.70 6.46
CA SER A 150 10.03 -17.50 5.28
C SER A 150 11.40 -18.17 5.39
N GLY A 151 11.95 -18.26 6.61
CA GLY A 151 13.38 -18.53 6.84
C GLY A 151 14.31 -17.37 6.41
N ASP A 152 13.75 -16.26 5.91
CA ASP A 152 14.45 -15.09 5.40
C ASP A 152 14.61 -14.03 6.51
N ILE A 153 15.83 -13.92 7.02
CA ILE A 153 16.20 -12.93 8.03
C ILE A 153 16.54 -11.56 7.43
N THR A 154 16.66 -11.43 6.10
CA THR A 154 17.02 -10.16 5.45
C THR A 154 15.92 -9.10 5.59
N GLY A 155 14.70 -9.51 5.96
CA GLY A 155 13.63 -8.60 6.34
C GLY A 155 13.86 -7.86 7.66
N LEU A 156 14.85 -8.26 8.47
CA LEU A 156 15.19 -7.56 9.72
C LEU A 156 16.00 -6.28 9.49
N ASP A 157 16.60 -6.12 8.31
CA ASP A 157 17.34 -4.91 7.89
C ASP A 157 16.41 -3.83 7.31
N TRP A 158 15.15 -3.77 7.75
CA TRP A 158 14.11 -2.90 7.20
C TRP A 158 14.34 -1.41 7.45
#